data_AF-A0A8X6VVQ1-F1
#
_entry.id   AF-A0A8X6VVQ1-F1
#
_cell.length_a   1.000
_cell.length_b   1.000
_cell.length_c   1.000
_cell.angle_alpha   90.00
_cell.angle_beta   90.00
_cell.angle_gamma   90.00
#
_symmetry.space_group_name_H-M   'P 1'
#
loop_
_entity.id
_entity.type
_entity.pdbx_description
1 polymer ?
#
loop_
_entity_poly.entity_id
_entity_poly.type
_entity_poly.pdbx_seq_one_letter_code
_entity_poly.pdbx_strand_id
1 'polypeptide(L)' 'MWAGRLYRRNEDRCCKEIFLAKPMGNKPPGKPLLRWVDWIENDLNILMIKNWKTVAQSRGARIRILEKARVKVVEPLKKK' A
#
# COMPACT_ATOMS: atom_id res chain seq x y z
N MET A 1 4.49 -6.06 -4.88
CA MET A 1 4.07 -5.09 -3.85
C MET A 1 4.36 -5.68 -2.47
N TRP A 2 5.13 -4.98 -1.65
CA TRP A 2 5.51 -5.39 -0.29
C TRP A 2 4.31 -5.43 0.66
N ALA A 3 3.45 -4.40 0.63
CA ALA A 3 2.25 -4.30 1.47
C ALA A 3 1.28 -5.48 1.31
N GLY A 4 1.02 -5.89 0.06
CA GLY A 4 0.21 -7.08 -0.21
C GLY A 4 0.82 -8.37 0.33
N ARG A 5 2.15 -8.45 0.47
CA ARG A 5 2.81 -9.60 1.12
C ARG A 5 2.62 -9.58 2.64
N LEU A 6 2.67 -8.41 3.29
CA LEU A 6 2.34 -8.29 4.72
C LEU A 6 0.89 -8.66 5.00
N TYR A 7 -0.05 -8.14 4.20
CA TYR A 7 -1.47 -8.39 4.40
C TYR A 7 -1.86 -9.87 4.28
N ARG A 8 -1.16 -10.62 3.41
CA ARG A 8 -1.37 -12.07 3.20
C ARG A 8 -0.72 -12.97 4.24
N ARG A 9 0.16 -12.46 5.11
CA ARG A 9 0.64 -13.30 6.21
C ARG A 9 -0.54 -13.63 7.13
N ASN A 10 -0.52 -14.82 7.74
CA ASN A 10 -1.48 -15.18 8.78
C ASN A 10 -1.50 -14.12 9.89
N GLU A 11 -2.66 -14.00 10.53
CA GLU A 11 -2.96 -12.93 11.49
C GLU A 11 -2.05 -12.95 12.72
N ASP A 12 -1.57 -14.13 13.12
CA ASP A 12 -0.67 -14.34 14.28
C ASP A 12 0.75 -13.77 14.12
N ARG A 13 1.02 -12.94 13.09
CA ARG A 13 2.32 -12.31 12.90
C ARG A 13 2.23 -10.82 13.24
N CYS A 14 2.85 -10.44 14.35
CA CYS A 14 3.12 -9.08 14.84
C CYS A 14 3.27 -8.01 13.74
N CYS A 15 3.95 -8.30 12.62
CA CYS A 15 4.09 -7.37 11.50
C CYS A 15 2.76 -6.94 10.85
N LYS A 16 1.79 -7.85 10.68
CA LYS A 16 0.48 -7.54 10.09
C LYS A 16 -0.36 -6.71 11.07
N GLU A 17 -0.29 -7.04 12.35
CA GLU A 17 -0.94 -6.27 13.41
C GLU A 17 -0.39 -4.85 13.47
N ILE A 18 0.93 -4.65 13.55
CA ILE A 18 1.56 -3.32 13.56
C ILE A 18 1.19 -2.53 12.30
N PHE A 19 1.19 -3.19 11.14
CA PHE A 19 0.83 -2.55 9.88
C PHE A 19 -0.63 -2.07 9.87
N LEU A 20 -1.56 -2.88 10.41
CA LEU A 20 -2.98 -2.56 10.48
C LEU A 20 -3.36 -1.76 11.73
N ALA A 21 -2.47 -1.66 12.72
CA ALA A 21 -2.70 -0.98 13.97
C ALA A 21 -3.02 0.50 13.72
N LYS A 22 -4.07 0.96 14.39
CA LYS A 22 -4.41 2.37 14.53
C LYS A 22 -3.96 2.79 15.92
N PRO A 23 -2.73 3.33 16.08
CA PRO A 23 -2.32 3.86 17.38
C PRO A 23 -3.28 4.99 17.74
N MET A 24 -4.11 4.77 18.76
CA MET A 24 -5.00 5.78 19.30
C MET A 24 -4.18 6.74 20.16
N GLY A 25 -4.30 8.05 19.93
CA GLY A 25 -3.58 9.09 20.67
C GLY A 25 -3.02 10.21 19.80
N ASN A 26 -2.62 11.32 20.44
CA ASN A 26 -1.97 12.44 19.76
C ASN A 26 -0.54 12.05 19.37
N LYS A 27 -0.22 12.10 18.07
CA LYS A 27 1.15 11.89 17.60
C LYS A 27 2.01 13.08 18.01
N PRO A 28 3.26 12.84 18.45
CA PRO A 28 4.21 13.91 18.71
C PRO A 28 4.39 14.80 17.48
N PRO A 29 4.57 16.12 17.66
CA PRO A 29 4.89 17.02 16.57
C PRO A 29 6.16 16.55 15.83
N GLY A 30 6.14 16.64 14.49
CA GLY A 30 7.24 16.21 13.62
C GLY A 30 7.17 14.75 13.12
N LYS A 31 6.28 13.90 13.66
CA LYS A 31 6.03 12.57 13.08
C LYS A 31 4.96 12.66 11.98
N PRO A 32 5.13 11.99 10.82
CA PRO A 32 4.11 11.94 9.79
C PRO A 32 2.77 11.49 10.36
N LEU A 33 1.74 12.30 10.17
CA LEU A 33 0.37 11.99 10.59
C LEU A 33 -0.12 10.70 9.93
N LEU A 34 0.23 10.52 8.64
CA LEU A 34 -0.22 9.43 7.79
C LEU A 34 0.46 8.10 8.14
N ARG A 35 -0.34 7.04 8.25
CA ARG A 35 0.11 5.66 8.41
C ARG A 35 0.66 5.16 7.07
N TRP A 36 1.48 4.12 7.10
CA TRP A 36 1.97 3.49 5.87
C TRP A 36 0.81 3.00 4.98
N VAL A 37 -0.27 2.48 5.60
CA VAL A 37 -1.51 2.11 4.91
C VAL A 37 -2.10 3.30 4.15
N ASP A 38 -2.13 4.48 4.75
CA ASP A 38 -2.76 5.66 4.16
C ASP A 38 -1.97 6.14 2.93
N TRP A 39 -0.64 6.08 2.98
CA TRP A 39 0.21 6.35 1.81
C TRP A 39 -0.03 5.36 0.68
N ILE A 40 -0.11 4.07 1.01
CA ILE A 40 -0.39 3.02 0.02
C ILE A 40 -1.78 3.24 -0.60
N GLU A 41 -2.79 3.58 0.20
CA GLU A 41 -4.14 3.86 -0.28
C GLU A 41 -4.19 5.10 -1.18
N ASN A 42 -3.40 6.13 -0.88
CA ASN A 42 -3.26 7.30 -1.75
C ASN A 42 -2.64 6.93 -3.11
N ASP A 43 -1.54 6.18 -3.12
CA ASP A 43 -0.89 5.72 -4.36
C ASP A 43 -1.83 4.85 -5.20
N LEU A 44 -2.61 3.99 -4.54
CA LEU A 44 -3.59 3.12 -5.20
C LEU A 44 -4.80 3.90 -5.72
N ASN A 45 -5.23 4.96 -5.04
CA ASN A 45 -6.25 5.88 -5.53
C ASN A 45 -5.78 6.60 -6.79
N ILE A 46 -4.52 7.05 -6.84
CA ILE A 46 -3.91 7.63 -8.05
C ILE A 46 -3.95 6.61 -9.20
N LEU A 47 -3.84 5.32 -8.91
CA LEU A 47 -3.94 4.22 -9.88
C LEU A 47 -5.38 3.74 -10.13
N MET A 48 -6.39 4.37 -9.52
CA MET A 48 -7.81 4.00 -9.59
C MET A 48 -8.09 2.56 -9.15
N ILE A 49 -7.29 2.02 -8.22
CA ILE A 49 -7.45 0.67 -7.69
C ILE A 49 -8.22 0.74 -6.36
N LYS A 50 -9.46 0.27 -6.39
CA LYS A 50 -10.29 0.08 -5.19
C LYS A 50 -10.08 -1.33 -4.60
N ASN A 51 -10.46 -1.51 -3.33
CA ASN A 51 -10.45 -2.81 -2.63
C ASN A 51 -9.11 -3.55 -2.70
N TRP A 52 -8.01 -2.80 -2.59
CA TRP A 52 -6.66 -3.31 -2.80
C TRP A 52 -6.28 -4.49 -1.90
N LYS A 53 -6.89 -4.59 -0.72
CA LYS A 53 -6.71 -5.70 0.22
C LYS A 53 -7.13 -7.03 -0.40
N THR A 54 -8.30 -7.07 -1.04
CA THR A 54 -8.81 -8.23 -1.79
C THR A 54 -7.97 -8.48 -3.04
N VAL A 55 -7.63 -7.41 -3.77
CA VAL A 55 -6.81 -7.52 -4.99
C VAL A 55 -5.40 -8.06 -4.67
N ALA A 56 -4.83 -7.69 -3.54
CA ALA A 56 -3.51 -8.11 -3.08
C ALA A 56 -3.46 -9.60 -2.71
N GLN A 57 -4.60 -10.24 -2.42
CA GLN A 57 -4.68 -11.68 -2.18
C GLN A 57 -4.39 -12.47 -3.46
N SER A 58 -4.88 -12.00 -4.61
CA SER A 58 -4.61 -12.62 -5.91
C SER A 58 -3.19 -12.32 -6.44
N ARG A 59 -2.46 -13.36 -6.83
CA ARG A 59 -1.11 -13.21 -7.43
C ARG A 59 -1.16 -12.44 -8.75
N GLY A 60 -2.09 -12.79 -9.64
CA GLY A 60 -2.23 -12.16 -10.95
C GLY A 60 -2.63 -10.69 -10.84
N ALA A 61 -3.58 -10.39 -9.98
CA ALA A 61 -4.04 -9.01 -9.80
C ALA A 61 -2.94 -8.12 -9.19
N ARG A 62 -2.14 -8.65 -8.25
CA ARG A 62 -0.96 -7.95 -7.72
C ARG A 62 0.08 -7.58 -8.78
N ILE A 63 0.29 -8.45 -9.78
CA ILE A 63 1.24 -8.17 -10.87
C ILE A 63 0.71 -7.01 -11.73
N ARG A 64 -0.58 -7.02 -12.08
CA ARG A 64 -1.23 -5.94 -12.83
C ARG A 64 -1.14 -4.58 -12.14
N ILE A 65 -1.26 -4.55 -10.81
CA ILE A 65 -1.05 -3.30 -10.03
C ILE A 65 0.37 -2.77 -10.21
N LEU A 66 1.38 -3.65 -10.13
CA LEU A 66 2.77 -3.26 -10.29
C LEU A 66 3.06 -2.76 -11.70
N GLU A 67 2.48 -3.39 -12.73
CA GLU A 67 2.59 -2.93 -14.11
C GLU A 67 1.98 -1.55 -14.29
N LYS A 68 0.75 -1.32 -13.81
CA LYS A 68 0.10 0.00 -13.84
C LYS A 68 0.93 1.06 -13.13
N ALA A 69 1.44 0.75 -11.94
CA ALA A 69 2.31 1.64 -11.20
C ALA A 69 3.60 1.96 -11.98
N ARG A 70 4.23 0.95 -12.58
CA ARG A 70 5.45 1.11 -13.37
C ARG A 70 5.20 2.00 -14.59
N VAL A 71 4.12 1.79 -15.33
CA VAL A 71 3.76 2.66 -16.47
C VAL A 71 3.57 4.10 -16.00
N LYS A 72 2.80 4.32 -14.93
CA LYS A 72 2.53 5.67 -14.43
C LYS A 72 3.76 6.40 -13.88
N VAL A 73 4.77 5.67 -13.39
CA VAL A 73 6.03 6.25 -12.88
C VAL A 73 7.07 6.41 -13.99
N VAL A 74 7.21 5.44 -14.90
CA VAL A 74 8.27 5.40 -15.91
C VAL A 74 7.93 6.28 -17.13
N GLU A 75 6.67 6.31 -17.56
CA GLU A 75 6.28 7.10 -18.74
C GLU A 75 6.48 8.62 -18.57
N PRO A 76 6.22 9.24 -17.39
CA PRO A 76 6.57 10.64 -17.16
C PRO A 76 8.08 10.90 -17.09
N LEU A 77 8.88 9.91 -16.69
CA LEU A 77 10.34 10.04 -16.56
C LEU A 77 11.05 9.92 -17.91
N LYS A 78 10.47 9.20 -18.88
CA LYS A 78 10.99 9.12 -20.26
C LYS A 78 10.70 10.36 -21.12
N LYS A 79 9.75 11.19 -20.68
CA LYS A 79 9.33 12.42 -21.39
C LYS A 79 10.11 13.67 -20.94
N LYS A 80 11.04 13.52 -20.00
CA LYS A 80 12.02 14.54 -19.59
C LYS A 80 13.37 14.19 -20.20
#